data_AF-A0A9I9EL58-F1
#
_entry.id   AF-A0A9I9EL58-F1
#
_cell.length_a   1.000
_cell.length_b   1.000
_cell.length_c   1.000
_cell.angle_alpha   90.00
_cell.angle_beta   90.00
_cell.angle_gamma   90.00
#
_symmetry.space_group_name_H-M   'P 1'
#
loop_
_entity.id
_entity.type
_entity.pdbx_description
1 polymer ?
#
loop_
_entity_poly.entity_id
_entity_poly.type
_entity_poly.pdbx_seq_one_letter_code
_entity_poly.pdbx_strand_id
1 'polypeptide(L)' 'MMDKGWMKLRNKFFLEYREGVTQFLEFAKFHVDAYGRIRCPCKRCMNLNWNSLEGVKRHLLTIKIFPYYTE' A
#
# COMPACT_ATOMS: atom_id res chain seq x y z
N MET A 1 -15.30 1.06 5.54
CA MET A 1 -14.10 0.72 6.33
C MET A 1 -13.34 -0.32 5.52
N MET A 2 -12.04 -0.10 5.23
CA MET A 2 -11.26 -1.06 4.46
C MET A 2 -10.93 -2.26 5.34
N ASP A 3 -11.19 -3.47 4.87
CA ASP A 3 -10.73 -4.68 5.56
C ASP A 3 -9.18 -4.61 5.63
N LYS A 4 -8.59 -4.72 6.82
CA LYS A 4 -7.12 -4.70 6.99
C LYS A 4 -6.52 -6.12 7.01
N GLY A 5 -7.36 -7.16 6.88
CA GLY A 5 -6.98 -8.56 6.86
C GLY A 5 -6.06 -8.92 5.69
N TRP A 6 -6.23 -8.27 4.52
CA TRP A 6 -5.35 -8.47 3.37
C TRP A 6 -3.88 -8.13 3.69
N MET A 7 -3.61 -7.20 4.60
CA MET A 7 -2.25 -6.81 4.99
C MET A 7 -1.49 -7.94 5.69
N LYS A 8 -2.23 -8.86 6.33
CA LYS A 8 -1.67 -10.02 7.05
C LYS A 8 -1.43 -11.22 6.13
N LEU A 9 -1.87 -11.16 4.87
CA LEU A 9 -1.74 -12.28 3.94
C LEU A 9 -0.27 -12.60 3.63
N ARG A 10 0.11 -13.85 3.92
CA ARG A 10 1.48 -14.33 3.74
C ARG A 10 1.83 -14.54 2.27
N ASN A 11 0.86 -14.64 1.37
CA ASN A 11 1.09 -14.77 -0.07
C ASN A 11 0.55 -13.53 -0.82
N LYS A 12 1.41 -12.90 -1.62
CA LYS A 12 1.07 -11.73 -2.46
C LYS A 12 0.36 -12.10 -3.77
N PHE A 13 0.33 -13.39 -4.10
CA PHE A 13 -0.37 -13.91 -5.26
C PHE A 13 -1.85 -14.17 -4.99
N PHE A 14 -2.27 -14.11 -3.71
CA PHE A 14 -3.69 -14.14 -3.36
C PHE A 14 -4.41 -12.94 -3.98
N LEU A 15 -5.58 -13.21 -4.54
CA LEU A 15 -6.41 -12.20 -5.20
C LEU A 15 -6.79 -11.13 -4.19
N GLU A 16 -7.13 -11.54 -2.97
CA GLU A 16 -7.50 -10.71 -1.83
C GLU A 16 -6.40 -9.70 -1.47
N TYR A 17 -5.12 -10.09 -1.62
CA TYR A 17 -4.01 -9.17 -1.42
C TYR A 17 -3.97 -8.09 -2.50
N ARG A 18 -4.18 -8.47 -3.77
CA ARG A 18 -4.16 -7.53 -4.91
C ARG A 18 -5.36 -6.58 -4.88
N GLU A 19 -6.53 -7.10 -4.49
CA GLU A 19 -7.74 -6.32 -4.27
C GLU A 19 -7.55 -5.34 -3.12
N GLY A 20 -7.00 -5.80 -1.99
CA GLY A 20 -6.66 -4.93 -0.86
C GLY A 20 -5.69 -3.80 -1.24
N VAL A 21 -4.65 -4.10 -2.02
CA VAL A 21 -3.73 -3.07 -2.56
C VAL A 21 -4.46 -2.08 -3.46
N THR A 22 -5.39 -2.54 -4.29
CA THR A 22 -6.15 -1.68 -5.19
C THR A 22 -7.08 -0.76 -4.41
N GLN A 23 -7.84 -1.31 -3.46
CA GLN A 23 -8.69 -0.53 -2.57
C GLN A 23 -7.89 0.50 -1.77
N PHE A 24 -6.72 0.10 -1.25
CA PHE A 24 -5.79 1.01 -0.56
C PHE A 24 -5.42 2.22 -1.41
N LEU A 25 -5.03 2.01 -2.67
CA LEU A 25 -4.63 3.09 -3.55
C LEU A 25 -5.80 3.97 -3.99
N GLU A 26 -6.98 3.39 -4.21
CA GLU A 26 -8.21 4.13 -4.50
C GLU A 26 -8.60 5.07 -3.36
N PHE A 27 -8.31 4.71 -2.11
CA PHE A 27 -8.46 5.59 -0.96
C PHE A 27 -7.31 6.62 -0.90
N ALA A 28 -6.05 6.16 -1.03
CA ALA A 28 -4.88 7.00 -0.85
C ALA A 28 -4.74 8.11 -1.91
N LYS A 29 -5.37 7.97 -3.09
CA LYS A 29 -5.37 9.02 -4.11
C LYS A 29 -6.00 10.34 -3.66
N PHE A 30 -6.87 10.29 -2.65
CA PHE A 30 -7.50 11.49 -2.06
C PHE A 30 -6.61 12.16 -1.00
N HIS A 31 -5.48 11.53 -0.64
CA HIS A 31 -4.56 11.96 0.41
C HIS A 31 -3.13 12.20 -0.13
N VAL A 32 -3.02 12.54 -1.42
CA VAL A 32 -1.74 12.84 -2.05
C VAL A 32 -1.21 14.22 -1.65
N ASP A 33 0.12 14.39 -1.67
CA ASP A 33 0.75 15.71 -1.58
C ASP A 33 0.53 16.55 -2.86
N ALA A 34 1.04 17.78 -2.87
CA ALA A 34 0.98 18.68 -4.03
C ALA A 34 1.63 18.11 -5.31
N TYR A 35 2.39 17.02 -5.20
CA TYR A 35 3.07 16.35 -6.30
C TYR A 35 2.42 15.00 -6.66
N GLY A 36 1.25 14.67 -6.10
CA GLY A 36 0.56 13.41 -6.39
C GLY A 36 1.19 12.20 -5.70
N ARG A 37 1.95 12.39 -4.62
CA ARG A 37 2.67 11.33 -3.91
C ARG A 37 2.04 11.02 -2.57
N ILE A 38 2.24 9.79 -2.11
CA ILE A 38 1.89 9.34 -0.75
C ILE A 38 3.12 8.76 -0.07
N ARG A 39 3.05 8.63 1.26
CA ARG A 39 4.04 7.86 2.02
C ARG A 39 3.87 6.37 1.69
N CYS A 40 4.98 5.70 1.40
CA CYS A 40 4.95 4.32 0.95
C CYS A 40 4.96 3.36 2.16
N PRO A 41 3.90 2.57 2.38
CA PRO A 41 3.79 1.71 3.57
C PRO A 41 4.43 0.34 3.38
N CYS A 42 5.22 0.15 2.32
CA CYS A 42 5.88 -1.14 2.08
C CYS A 42 6.96 -1.43 3.13
N LYS A 43 7.32 -2.70 3.32
CA LYS A 43 8.33 -3.12 4.30
C LYS A 43 9.69 -2.43 4.15
N ARG A 44 10.05 -2.05 2.93
CA ARG A 44 11.31 -1.36 2.63
C ARG A 44 11.25 0.13 2.97
N CYS A 45 10.13 0.78 2.68
CA CYS A 45 9.98 2.21 2.88
C CYS A 45 9.51 2.56 4.29
N MET A 46 8.79 1.66 4.99
CA MET A 46 8.33 1.83 6.37
C MET A 46 7.59 3.14 6.62
N ASN A 47 6.79 3.60 5.64
CA ASN A 47 6.13 4.88 5.68
C ASN A 47 7.08 6.09 5.80
N LEU A 48 8.35 5.96 5.36
CA LEU A 48 9.39 6.99 5.38
C LEU A 48 9.63 7.68 4.04
N ASN A 49 9.27 7.03 2.93
CA ASN A 49 9.55 7.53 1.59
C ASN A 49 8.27 8.00 0.91
N TRP A 50 8.31 9.17 0.29
CA TRP A 50 7.27 9.64 -0.63
C TRP A 50 7.43 8.98 -1.99
N ASN A 51 6.33 8.53 -2.58
CA ASN A 51 6.33 7.90 -3.90
C ASN A 51 5.00 8.14 -4.62
N SER A 52 4.99 8.03 -5.94
CA SER A 52 3.74 8.07 -6.71
C SER A 52 2.86 6.86 -6.37
N LEU A 53 1.55 6.97 -6.62
CA LEU A 53 0.60 5.85 -6.42
C LEU A 53 1.05 4.59 -7.16
N GLU A 54 1.49 4.71 -8.41
CA GLU A 54 2.05 3.60 -9.21
C GLU A 54 3.32 3.02 -8.59
N GLY A 55 4.21 3.88 -8.07
CA GLY A 55 5.40 3.45 -7.35
C GLY A 55 5.06 2.65 -6.09
N VAL A 56 4.07 3.11 -5.32
CA VAL A 56 3.56 2.41 -4.14
C VAL A 56 2.91 1.08 -4.53
N LYS A 57 2.05 1.05 -5.56
CA LYS A 57 1.44 -0.19 -6.08
C LYS A 57 2.48 -1.24 -6.39
N ARG A 58 3.50 -0.87 -7.16
CA ARG A 58 4.62 -1.75 -7.50
C ARG A 58 5.34 -2.26 -6.26
N HIS A 59 5.62 -1.39 -5.29
CA HIS A 59 6.25 -1.80 -4.03
C HIS A 59 5.37 -2.75 -3.22
N LEU A 60 4.07 -2.51 -3.12
CA LEU A 60 3.16 -3.38 -2.39
C LEU A 60 3.01 -4.75 -3.07
N LEU A 61 3.06 -4.83 -4.40
CA LEU A 61 3.01 -6.10 -5.13
C LEU A 61 4.36 -6.85 -5.12
N THR A 62 5.49 -6.18 -4.91
CA THR A 62 6.82 -6.81 -4.95
C THR A 62 7.39 -7.10 -3.56
N ILE A 63 7.38 -6.08 -2.69
CA ILE A 63 8.01 -6.02 -1.36
C ILE A 63 7.01 -6.31 -0.23
N LYS A 64 5.72 -6.06 -0.50
CA LYS A 64 4.59 -6.11 0.45
C LYS A 64 4.49 -4.95 1.43
N ILE A 65 3.28 -4.79 1.97
CA ILE A 65 3.01 -3.88 3.06
C ILE A 65 3.75 -4.26 4.34
N PHE A 66 4.11 -3.26 5.13
CA PHE A 66 4.60 -3.44 6.48
C PHE A 66 3.45 -3.91 7.38
N PRO A 67 3.54 -5.09 8.03
CA PRO A 67 2.41 -5.72 8.71
C PRO A 67 1.92 -4.96 9.96
N TYR A 68 2.75 -4.03 10.49
CA TYR A 68 2.39 -3.16 11.61
C TYR A 68 2.02 -1.73 11.17
N TYR A 69 1.73 -1.57 9.89
CA TYR A 69 1.21 -0.32 9.36
C TYR A 69 -0.17 -0.02 9.97
N THR A 70 -0.34 1.17 10.52
CA THR A 70 -1.47 1.55 11.39
C THR A 70 -2.25 2.78 10.94
N GLU A 71 -2.06 3.28 9.69
CA GLU A 71 -2.82 4.43 9.18
C GLU A 71 -4.34 4.32 9.39
#